data_AF-A0A292RQB5-F1
#
_entry.id   AF-A0A292RQB5-F1
#
_cell.length_a   1.000
_cell.length_b   1.000
_cell.length_c   1.000
_cell.angle_alpha   90.00
_cell.angle_beta   90.00
_cell.angle_gamma   90.00
#
_symmetry.space_group_name_H-M   'P 1'
#
loop_
_entity.id
_entity.type
_entity.pdbx_description
1 polymer ?
#
loop_
_entity_poly.entity_id
_entity_poly.type
_entity_poly.pdbx_seq_one_letter_code
_entity_poly.pdbx_strand_id
1 'polypeptide(L)'
;MKNLAKKRIFGLLLFDIFRDDGSAEINGQLIKWQAGYVITVLPYGERRAESIRKYTVASDIEQKASELLSTVSWGALLELRLDNNKVIELNVLSDWSADMPID
;
A
#
# COMPACT_ATOMS: atom_id res chain seq x y z
N MET A 1 28.70 -3.16 1.48
CA MET A 1 27.30 -2.84 1.15
C MET A 1 26.42 -3.48 2.20
N LYS A 2 25.71 -2.70 3.03
CA LYS A 2 24.81 -3.27 4.05
C LYS A 2 23.60 -3.83 3.31
N ASN A 3 23.40 -5.15 3.37
CA ASN A 3 22.15 -5.80 3.00
C ASN A 3 21.08 -5.30 3.99
N LEU A 4 20.44 -4.18 3.69
CA LEU A 4 19.25 -3.77 4.44
C LEU A 4 18.18 -4.80 4.10
N ALA A 5 17.89 -5.69 5.05
CA ALA A 5 16.86 -6.69 4.89
C ALA A 5 15.57 -6.02 4.42
N LYS A 6 14.97 -6.57 3.35
CA LYS A 6 13.68 -6.12 2.82
C LYS A 6 12.68 -5.98 3.96
N LYS A 7 12.16 -4.78 4.17
CA LYS A 7 11.29 -4.48 5.31
C LYS A 7 9.91 -5.09 5.06
N ARG A 8 9.38 -5.80 6.03
CA ARG A 8 8.00 -6.32 5.99
C ARG A 8 7.08 -5.43 6.81
N ILE A 9 5.90 -5.16 6.29
CA ILE A 9 4.85 -4.38 6.95
C ILE A 9 3.54 -5.14 6.85
N PHE A 10 2.77 -5.14 7.93
CA PHE A 10 1.39 -5.63 7.94
C PHE A 10 0.46 -4.44 8.12
N GLY A 11 -0.64 -4.40 7.37
CA GLY A 11 -1.57 -3.28 7.45
C GLY A 11 -2.93 -3.59 6.84
N LEU A 12 -3.93 -2.86 7.28
CA LEU A 12 -5.28 -2.91 6.74
C LEU A 12 -5.34 -2.04 5.49
N LEU A 13 -5.83 -2.60 4.38
CA LEU A 13 -6.06 -1.87 3.14
C LEU A 13 -7.08 -0.76 3.37
N LEU A 14 -6.71 0.50 3.11
CA LEU A 14 -7.64 1.63 3.16
C LEU A 14 -8.03 2.12 1.78
N PHE A 15 -7.10 2.08 0.83
CA PHE A 15 -7.32 2.53 -0.53
C PHE A 15 -6.15 2.13 -1.41
N ASP A 16 -6.39 1.96 -2.70
CA ASP A 16 -5.38 1.82 -3.73
C ASP A 16 -5.77 2.61 -4.98
N ILE A 17 -4.78 3.15 -5.68
CA ILE A 17 -5.02 3.95 -6.89
C ILE A 17 -3.75 4.09 -7.73
N PHE A 18 -3.91 4.16 -9.05
CA PHE A 18 -2.88 4.71 -9.93
C PHE A 18 -2.94 6.24 -9.88
N ARG A 19 -1.85 6.88 -9.46
CA ARG A 19 -1.76 8.35 -9.47
C ARG A 19 -0.79 8.81 -10.54
N ASP A 20 -1.09 9.97 -11.12
CA ASP A 20 -0.16 10.68 -12.00
C ASP A 20 1.00 11.28 -11.21
N ASP A 21 2.04 11.69 -11.93
CA ASP A 21 3.13 12.47 -11.36
C ASP A 21 2.61 13.84 -10.91
N GLY A 22 3.28 14.41 -9.92
CA GLY A 22 2.80 15.65 -9.35
C GLY A 22 3.67 16.19 -8.24
N SER A 23 3.20 17.28 -7.66
CA SER A 23 3.85 17.91 -6.53
C SER A 23 2.86 18.66 -5.67
N ALA A 24 3.15 18.71 -4.37
CA ALA A 24 2.41 19.54 -3.42
C ALA A 24 3.34 20.11 -2.37
N GLU A 25 2.97 21.26 -1.82
CA GLU A 25 3.61 21.82 -0.64
C GLU A 25 2.98 21.20 0.61
N ILE A 26 3.79 20.50 1.40
CA ILE A 26 3.36 19.81 2.61
C ILE A 26 4.28 20.25 3.73
N ASN A 27 3.73 20.85 4.79
CA ASN A 27 4.49 21.40 5.91
C ASN A 27 5.62 22.36 5.48
N GLY A 28 5.36 23.21 4.48
CA GLY A 28 6.33 24.16 3.93
C GLY A 28 7.44 23.54 3.09
N GLN A 29 7.32 22.26 2.71
CA GLN A 29 8.26 21.58 1.82
C GLN A 29 7.56 21.19 0.52
N LEU A 30 8.18 21.51 -0.62
CA LEU A 30 7.74 21.02 -1.92
C LEU A 30 8.09 19.54 -2.06
N ILE A 31 7.08 18.68 -1.96
CA ILE A 31 7.20 17.25 -2.20
C ILE A 31 6.80 16.97 -3.64
N LYS A 32 7.67 16.28 -4.39
CA LYS A 32 7.41 15.80 -5.75
C LYS A 32 7.31 14.28 -5.75
N TRP A 33 6.47 13.74 -6.61
CA TRP A 33 6.36 12.32 -6.84
C TRP A 33 6.21 12.01 -8.32
N GLN A 34 6.65 10.82 -8.70
CA GLN A 34 6.40 10.25 -10.01
C GLN A 34 5.04 9.54 -10.03
N ALA A 35 4.51 9.37 -11.23
CA ALA A 35 3.35 8.52 -11.48
C ALA A 35 3.64 7.09 -10.98
N GLY A 36 2.58 6.41 -10.57
CA GLY A 36 2.68 5.01 -10.16
C GLY A 36 1.50 4.58 -9.32
N TYR A 37 1.43 3.27 -9.12
CA TYR A 37 0.39 2.65 -8.31
C TYR A 37 0.72 2.77 -6.82
N VAL A 38 -0.26 3.15 -6.00
CA VAL A 38 -0.07 3.45 -4.58
C VAL A 38 -1.07 2.68 -3.74
N ILE A 39 -0.57 2.07 -2.66
CA ILE A 39 -1.38 1.39 -1.66
C ILE A 39 -1.35 2.23 -0.37
N THR A 40 -2.52 2.55 0.14
CA THR A 40 -2.72 3.25 1.42
C THR A 40 -3.15 2.26 2.47
N VAL A 41 -2.41 2.19 3.57
CA VAL A 41 -2.68 1.25 4.67
C VAL A 41 -2.69 1.93 6.03
N LEU A 42 -3.50 1.40 6.94
CA LEU A 42 -3.29 1.58 8.38
C LEU A 42 -2.41 0.43 8.88
N PRO A 43 -1.19 0.69 9.39
CA PRO A 43 -0.35 -0.39 9.91
C PRO A 43 -1.06 -1.19 11.00
N TYR A 44 -0.84 -2.50 11.02
CA TYR A 44 -1.52 -3.39 11.95
C TYR A 44 -1.17 -3.03 13.40
N GLY A 45 -2.20 -2.96 14.26
CA GLY A 45 -2.07 -2.54 15.66
C GLY A 45 -2.16 -1.03 15.89
N GLU A 46 -2.03 -0.22 14.83
CA GLU A 46 -2.27 1.22 14.89
C GLU A 46 -3.76 1.54 14.88
N ARG A 47 -4.14 2.69 15.44
CA ARG A 47 -5.54 3.12 15.56
C ARG A 47 -5.80 4.53 15.10
N ARG A 48 -4.75 5.29 14.78
CA ARG A 48 -4.85 6.73 14.57
C ARG A 48 -4.55 7.12 13.13
N ALA A 49 -5.20 8.19 12.67
CA ALA A 49 -5.07 8.67 11.30
C ALA A 49 -3.63 9.09 10.97
N GLU A 50 -2.87 9.64 11.94
CA GLU A 50 -1.47 10.00 11.74
C GLU A 50 -0.55 8.80 11.45
N SER A 51 -1.00 7.58 11.75
CA SER A 51 -0.25 6.35 11.49
C SER A 51 -0.49 5.81 10.07
N ILE A 52 -1.44 6.36 9.31
CA ILE A 52 -1.71 5.95 7.92
C ILE A 52 -0.46 6.17 7.07
N ARG A 53 -0.15 5.21 6.20
CA ARG A 53 1.00 5.26 5.29
C ARG A 53 0.55 5.00 3.87
N LYS A 54 1.25 5.64 2.93
CA LYS A 54 1.11 5.42 1.50
C LYS A 54 2.41 4.82 0.99
N TYR A 55 2.32 3.73 0.27
CA TYR A 55 3.46 3.06 -0.35
C TYR A 55 3.29 3.01 -1.85
N THR A 56 4.26 3.56 -2.58
CA THR A 56 4.33 3.39 -4.03
C THR A 56 4.73 1.94 -4.33
N VAL A 57 4.07 1.32 -5.30
CA VAL A 57 4.37 -0.02 -5.77
C VAL A 57 5.51 0.05 -6.79
N ALA A 58 6.37 -0.96 -6.83
CA ALA A 58 7.43 -1.04 -7.82
C ALA A 58 6.83 -1.33 -9.20
N SER A 59 7.33 -0.65 -10.23
CA SER A 59 6.77 -0.63 -11.59
C SER A 59 6.61 -2.01 -12.21
N ASP A 60 7.48 -2.95 -11.84
CA ASP A 60 7.48 -4.34 -12.32
C ASP A 60 6.33 -5.19 -11.77
N ILE A 61 5.69 -4.76 -10.68
CA ILE A 61 4.55 -5.49 -10.07
C ILE A 61 3.26 -4.66 -9.99
N GLU A 62 3.21 -3.45 -10.55
CA GLU A 62 2.03 -2.57 -10.49
C GLU A 62 0.77 -3.23 -11.06
N GLN A 63 0.88 -3.81 -12.26
CA GLN A 63 -0.25 -4.49 -12.90
C GLN A 63 -0.77 -5.64 -12.04
N LYS A 64 0.14 -6.51 -11.57
CA LYS A 64 -0.20 -7.64 -10.70
C LYS A 64 -0.86 -7.18 -9.39
N ALA A 65 -0.36 -6.09 -8.80
CA ALA A 65 -0.92 -5.54 -7.58
C ALA A 65 -2.32 -4.96 -7.81
N SER A 66 -2.53 -4.23 -8.92
CA SER A 66 -3.82 -3.66 -9.29
C SER A 66 -4.88 -4.73 -9.54
N GLU A 67 -4.53 -5.77 -10.30
CA GLU A 67 -5.41 -6.90 -10.56
C GLU A 67 -5.79 -7.62 -9.26
N LEU A 68 -4.80 -7.87 -8.37
CA LEU A 68 -5.05 -8.50 -7.07
C LEU A 68 -5.98 -7.66 -6.19
N LEU A 69 -5.72 -6.35 -6.07
CA LEU A 69 -6.50 -5.50 -5.17
C LEU A 69 -7.90 -5.17 -5.71
N SER A 70 -8.13 -5.30 -7.02
CA SER A 70 -9.45 -5.09 -7.62
C SER A 70 -10.54 -6.04 -7.11
N THR A 71 -10.14 -7.18 -6.51
CA THR A 71 -11.05 -8.16 -5.91
C THR A 71 -10.96 -8.22 -4.39
N VAL A 72 -10.21 -7.31 -3.77
CA VAL A 72 -9.95 -7.31 -2.32
C VAL A 72 -10.73 -6.18 -1.69
N SER A 73 -11.43 -6.50 -0.62
CA SER A 73 -12.24 -5.50 0.06
C SER A 73 -11.44 -4.55 0.93
N TRP A 74 -12.05 -3.39 1.14
CA TRP A 74 -11.58 -2.43 2.12
C TRP A 74 -11.42 -3.07 3.50
N GLY A 75 -10.32 -2.76 4.18
CA GLY A 75 -9.99 -3.31 5.49
C GLY A 75 -9.37 -4.70 5.47
N ALA A 76 -9.16 -5.34 4.31
CA ALA A 76 -8.41 -6.59 4.24
C ALA A 76 -7.01 -6.44 4.84
N LEU A 77 -6.53 -7.49 5.51
CA LEU A 77 -5.19 -7.55 6.09
C LEU A 77 -4.18 -7.91 5.02
N LEU A 78 -3.23 -7.01 4.78
CA LEU A 78 -2.15 -7.16 3.81
C LEU A 78 -0.81 -7.38 4.49
N GLU A 79 0.06 -8.14 3.81
CA GLU A 79 1.51 -8.12 4.00
C GLU A 79 2.16 -7.41 2.80
N LEU A 80 2.94 -6.37 3.08
CA LEU A 80 3.75 -5.64 2.11
C LEU A 80 5.23 -5.92 2.37
N ARG A 81 5.97 -6.30 1.33
CA ARG A 81 7.44 -6.29 1.38
C ARG A 81 7.96 -5.08 0.64
N LEU A 82 8.84 -4.35 1.32
CA LEU A 82 9.41 -3.12 0.84
C LEU A 82 10.88 -3.28 0.50
N ASP A 83 11.26 -2.68 -0.61
CA ASP A 83 12.65 -2.40 -0.99
C ASP A 83 12.74 -0.94 -1.45
N ASN A 84 13.70 -0.20 -0.89
CA ASN A 84 13.83 1.25 -1.09
C ASN A 84 12.50 2.03 -0.99
N ASN A 85 11.69 1.71 0.02
CA ASN A 85 10.34 2.26 0.29
C ASN A 85 9.29 2.00 -0.80
N LYS A 86 9.55 1.12 -1.78
CA LYS A 86 8.57 0.65 -2.75
C LYS A 86 8.09 -0.76 -2.40
N VAL A 87 6.81 -1.03 -2.64
CA VAL A 87 6.24 -2.38 -2.51
C VAL A 87 6.76 -3.23 -3.66
N ILE A 88 7.44 -4.32 -3.35
CA ILE A 88 7.96 -5.29 -4.33
C ILE A 88 7.26 -6.65 -4.24
N GLU A 89 6.47 -6.86 -3.18
CA GLU A 89 5.63 -8.02 -2.98
C GLU A 89 4.42 -7.61 -2.13
N LEU A 90 3.25 -8.11 -2.51
CA LEU A 90 1.98 -7.86 -1.86
C LEU A 90 1.28 -9.21 -1.70
N ASN A 91 0.87 -9.52 -0.47
CA ASN A 91 0.08 -10.71 -0.15
C ASN A 91 -1.16 -10.30 0.65
N VAL A 92 -2.31 -10.87 0.32
CA VAL A 92 -3.55 -10.73 1.09
C VAL A 92 -3.57 -11.86 2.11
N LEU A 93 -3.52 -11.52 3.39
CA LEU A 93 -3.49 -12.50 4.48
C LEU A 93 -4.90 -12.88 4.95
N SER A 94 -5.82 -11.93 4.89
CA SER A 94 -7.21 -12.15 5.27
C SER A 94 -8.08 -11.06 4.63
N ASP A 95 -9.10 -11.49 3.88
CA ASP A 95 -10.20 -10.64 3.46
C ASP A 95 -11.46 -11.09 4.19
N TRP A 96 -11.80 -10.36 5.26
CA TRP A 96 -12.89 -10.71 6.17
C TRP A 96 -14.27 -10.64 5.51
N SER A 97 -14.40 -9.88 4.43
CA SER A 97 -15.67 -9.64 3.76
C SER A 97 -15.96 -10.66 2.65
N ALA A 98 -14.92 -11.35 2.16
CA ALA A 98 -15.06 -12.33 1.09
C ALA A 98 -15.97 -13.50 1.48
N ASP A 99 -16.03 -13.81 2.78
CA ASP A 99 -16.84 -14.88 3.35
C ASP A 99 -18.20 -14.39 3.89
N MET A 100 -18.53 -13.11 3.74
CA MET A 100 -19.82 -12.59 4.18
C MET A 100 -20.90 -12.92 3.16
N PRO A 101 -22.01 -13.57 3.58
CA PRO A 101 -23.14 -13.80 2.69
C PRO A 101 -23.69 -12.45 2.23
N ILE A 102 -23.87 -12.32 0.92
CA ILE A 102 -24.59 -11.20 0.32
C ILE A 102 -26.07 -11.58 0.36
N ASP A 103 -26.86 -10.87 1.17
CA ASP A 103 -28.33 -10.98 1.17
C ASP A 103 -28.94 -10.41 -0.13
#